data_AF-A0A661WCL7-F1
#
_entry.id   AF-A0A661WCL7-F1
#
_cell.length_a   1.000
_cell.length_b   1.000
_cell.length_c   1.000
_cell.angle_alpha   90.00
_cell.angle_beta   90.00
_cell.angle_gamma   90.00
#
_symmetry.space_group_name_H-M   'P 1'
#
loop_
_entity.id
_entity.type
_entity.pdbx_description
1 polymer ?
#
loop_
_entity_poly.entity_id
_entity_poly.type
_entity_poly.pdbx_seq_one_letter_code
_entity_poly.pdbx_strand_id
1 'polypeptide(L)'
;MTIANADRQETLPLPKPDDYTLQLDWSLDRNPASLVDFLLAELTNGGCAAIICNTVRRAQDIYRVLSDANLVPEDDLILFHSRFPPVWRKEIEDKVLKKFGKDGERPQKAIVVATQVIEQSLDIDFDLMITDLAPIDLILQRAGRLHRHKDNERYGLPRRLMITEPEKDDEGLPDFGVDKWIYAPYILLRSYLSLHGREQIEIPKNTFELIEAVYDENADLPFPNEEWQIKNQKNLEKLKNEEREKEINAGKYLILAPQKRRYLHPPIYELDEDNPEVHKAFQARTRDIDLSLTVICLHQIDGKIGVYNDNGMWTRIDLDKNLSAIQAKSLLKNALSLQHKGVITPLLAQKLPTKWQEKASLRYCRYIIFKDGLCEDIKNYSLSLNQETGLTIIKKEDV
;
A
#
# COMPACT_ATOMS: atom_id res chain seq x y z
N MET A 1 12.30 9.81 -24.94
CA MET A 1 12.44 8.35 -25.07
C MET A 1 13.61 8.09 -26.01
N THR A 2 14.62 7.35 -25.57
CA THR A 2 15.77 7.02 -26.43
C THR A 2 15.58 5.61 -26.95
N ILE A 3 15.51 5.45 -28.26
CA ILE A 3 15.47 4.17 -28.95
C ILE A 3 16.87 3.94 -29.48
N ALA A 4 17.52 2.88 -29.00
CA ALA A 4 18.84 2.46 -29.48
C ALA A 4 18.75 1.02 -29.96
N ASN A 5 19.17 0.78 -31.20
CA ASN A 5 19.43 -0.54 -31.77
C ASN A 5 20.82 -0.54 -32.43
N ALA A 6 21.22 -1.70 -32.99
CA ALA A 6 22.57 -1.89 -33.55
C ALA A 6 22.96 -0.87 -34.64
N ASP A 7 21.97 -0.30 -35.32
CA ASP A 7 22.16 0.57 -36.49
C ASP A 7 21.72 2.02 -36.27
N ARG A 8 21.03 2.34 -35.16
CA ARG A 8 20.46 3.68 -34.91
C ARG A 8 20.30 3.98 -33.43
N GLN A 9 20.65 5.22 -33.07
CA GLN A 9 20.25 5.87 -31.83
C GLN A 9 19.38 7.08 -32.18
N GLU A 10 18.14 7.08 -31.71
CA GLU A 10 17.19 8.18 -31.88
C GLU A 10 16.62 8.59 -30.52
N THR A 11 16.69 9.88 -30.22
CA THR A 11 16.05 10.45 -29.03
C THR A 11 14.78 11.15 -29.47
N LEU A 12 13.64 10.54 -29.21
CA LEU A 12 12.35 11.18 -29.38
C LEU A 12 12.08 12.09 -28.17
N PRO A 13 11.90 13.41 -28.37
CA PRO A 13 11.47 14.29 -27.30
C PRO A 13 10.08 13.83 -26.85
N LEU A 14 9.94 13.52 -25.57
CA LEU A 14 8.62 13.32 -24.98
C LEU A 14 8.00 14.70 -24.80
N PRO A 15 6.70 14.89 -25.11
CA PRO A 15 6.04 16.15 -24.83
C PRO A 15 6.17 16.46 -23.34
N LYS A 16 6.62 17.67 -23.01
CA LYS A 16 6.65 18.14 -21.62
C LYS A 16 5.19 18.14 -21.13
N PRO A 17 4.90 17.58 -19.95
CA PRO A 17 3.57 17.72 -19.37
C PRO A 17 3.28 19.21 -19.17
N ASP A 18 2.00 19.58 -19.32
CA ASP A 18 1.58 20.96 -19.09
C ASP A 18 1.87 21.36 -17.64
N ASP A 19 2.34 22.60 -17.48
CA ASP A 19 2.59 23.16 -16.16
C ASP A 19 1.23 23.43 -15.47
N TYR A 20 1.12 23.05 -14.20
CA TYR A 20 -0.07 23.31 -13.40
C TYR A 20 0.28 23.68 -11.97
N THR A 21 -0.60 24.48 -11.36
CA THR A 21 -0.52 24.83 -9.95
C THR A 21 -1.33 23.83 -9.13
N LEU A 22 -0.68 23.27 -8.11
CA LEU A 22 -1.30 22.42 -7.11
C LEU A 22 -1.45 23.21 -5.82
N GLN A 23 -2.67 23.37 -5.32
CA GLN A 23 -2.92 23.94 -3.99
C GLN A 23 -2.62 22.90 -2.92
N LEU A 24 -1.93 23.32 -1.86
CA LEU A 24 -1.63 22.49 -0.69
C LEU A 24 -2.47 22.95 0.49
N ASP A 25 -3.03 22.00 1.22
CA ASP A 25 -3.85 22.26 2.39
C ASP A 25 -3.49 21.31 3.53
N TRP A 26 -3.27 21.88 4.71
CA TRP A 26 -2.86 21.18 5.95
C TRP A 26 -3.90 21.33 7.07
N SER A 27 -5.10 21.82 6.75
CA SER A 27 -6.16 22.07 7.72
C SER A 27 -6.79 20.81 8.32
N LEU A 28 -6.53 19.64 7.73
CA LEU A 28 -7.06 18.36 8.21
C LEU A 28 -6.06 17.64 9.12
N ASP A 29 -6.58 17.22 10.27
CA ASP A 29 -5.90 16.26 11.14
C ASP A 29 -6.08 14.81 10.64
N ARG A 30 -5.59 13.85 11.42
CA ARG A 30 -5.77 12.43 11.14
C ARG A 30 -7.08 11.87 11.69
N ASN A 31 -7.96 12.66 12.29
CA ASN A 31 -9.19 12.14 12.90
C ASN A 31 -10.22 11.80 11.81
N PRO A 32 -10.73 10.55 11.75
CA PRO A 32 -11.79 10.18 10.79
C PRO A 32 -13.05 11.05 10.87
N ALA A 33 -13.41 11.58 12.04
CA ALA A 33 -14.59 12.43 12.18
C ALA A 33 -14.42 13.78 11.48
N SER A 34 -13.28 14.46 11.67
CA SER A 34 -12.95 15.73 11.01
C SER A 34 -13.00 15.62 9.48
N LEU A 35 -12.61 14.45 8.95
CA LEU A 35 -12.63 14.15 7.52
C LEU A 35 -14.05 14.12 6.94
N VAL A 36 -15.03 13.61 7.69
CA VAL A 36 -16.42 13.50 7.26
C VAL A 36 -17.03 14.88 7.08
N ASP A 37 -16.89 15.74 8.10
CA ASP A 37 -17.43 17.10 8.09
C ASP A 37 -16.86 17.90 6.93
N PHE A 38 -15.55 17.75 6.70
CA PHE A 38 -14.86 18.39 5.60
C PHE A 38 -15.38 17.92 4.23
N LEU A 39 -15.46 16.60 3.99
CA LEU A 39 -15.93 16.06 2.73
C LEU A 39 -17.41 16.38 2.46
N LEU A 40 -18.22 16.47 3.51
CA LEU A 40 -19.62 16.89 3.41
C LEU A 40 -19.71 18.31 2.86
N ALA A 41 -18.86 19.22 3.34
CA ALA A 41 -18.83 20.61 2.88
C ALA A 41 -18.28 20.72 1.44
N GLU A 42 -17.11 20.14 1.15
CA GLU A 42 -16.45 20.30 -0.16
C GLU A 42 -17.21 19.62 -1.29
N LEU A 43 -17.77 18.42 -1.06
CA LEU A 43 -18.45 17.65 -2.11
C LEU A 43 -19.95 17.99 -2.20
N THR A 44 -20.36 19.21 -1.82
CA THR A 44 -21.77 19.64 -1.86
C THR A 44 -22.31 19.68 -3.30
N ASN A 45 -21.51 20.16 -4.25
CA ASN A 45 -21.91 20.28 -5.66
C ASN A 45 -21.61 19.02 -6.50
N GLY A 46 -21.02 17.98 -5.89
CA GLY A 46 -20.45 16.83 -6.57
C GLY A 46 -18.92 16.79 -6.44
N GLY A 47 -18.31 15.86 -7.17
CA GLY A 47 -16.86 15.63 -7.18
C GLY A 47 -16.47 14.23 -6.72
N CYS A 48 -15.43 13.72 -7.34
CA CYS A 48 -14.81 12.45 -6.98
C CYS A 48 -13.56 12.70 -6.12
N ALA A 49 -13.55 12.19 -4.90
CA ALA A 49 -12.43 12.35 -3.97
C ALA A 49 -11.65 11.04 -3.77
N ALA A 50 -10.33 11.15 -3.62
CA ALA A 50 -9.48 10.05 -3.17
C ALA A 50 -8.90 10.35 -1.79
N ILE A 51 -8.92 9.38 -0.89
CA ILE A 51 -8.27 9.41 0.42
C ILE A 51 -7.22 8.30 0.44
N ILE A 52 -5.95 8.69 0.50
CA ILE A 52 -4.81 7.77 0.43
C ILE A 52 -4.18 7.64 1.81
N CYS A 53 -4.35 6.46 2.41
CA CYS A 53 -3.83 6.15 3.74
C CYS A 53 -2.54 5.34 3.64
N ASN A 54 -1.62 5.57 4.58
CA ASN A 54 -0.39 4.79 4.64
C ASN A 54 -0.62 3.36 5.15
N THR A 55 -1.65 3.14 5.96
CA THR A 55 -2.00 1.82 6.52
C THR A 55 -3.38 1.33 6.11
N VAL A 56 -3.51 0.01 6.01
CA VAL A 56 -4.80 -0.66 5.75
C VAL A 56 -5.80 -0.42 6.88
N ARG A 57 -5.34 -0.45 8.14
CA ARG A 57 -6.22 -0.23 9.31
C ARG A 57 -6.89 1.14 9.22
N ARG A 58 -6.11 2.19 8.96
CA ARG A 58 -6.63 3.55 8.81
C ARG A 58 -7.60 3.68 7.63
N ALA A 59 -7.31 3.05 6.49
CA ALA A 59 -8.22 3.03 5.35
C ALA A 59 -9.56 2.33 5.71
N GLN A 60 -9.51 1.22 6.44
CA GLN A 60 -10.71 0.53 6.94
C GLN A 60 -11.50 1.41 7.93
N ASP A 61 -10.81 2.09 8.86
CA ASP A 61 -11.45 2.95 9.86
C ASP A 61 -12.14 4.16 9.19
N ILE A 62 -11.47 4.82 8.24
CA ILE A 62 -12.05 5.93 7.47
C ILE A 62 -13.24 5.47 6.64
N TYR A 63 -13.12 4.34 5.94
CA TYR A 63 -14.22 3.79 5.14
C TYR A 63 -15.47 3.54 5.98
N ARG A 64 -15.32 2.98 7.18
CA ARG A 64 -16.45 2.73 8.10
C ARG A 64 -17.15 4.03 8.49
N VAL A 65 -16.40 5.03 8.92
CA VAL A 65 -16.99 6.31 9.34
C VAL A 65 -17.69 7.01 8.15
N LEU A 66 -17.12 6.94 6.95
CA LEU A 66 -17.75 7.50 5.73
C LEU A 66 -19.00 6.71 5.30
N SER A 67 -18.99 5.40 5.47
CA SER A 67 -20.13 4.52 5.21
C SER A 67 -21.28 4.82 6.17
N ASP A 68 -20.99 4.92 7.47
CA ASP A 68 -21.96 5.27 8.51
C ASP A 68 -22.58 6.66 8.29
N ALA A 69 -21.78 7.61 7.81
CA ALA A 69 -22.23 8.96 7.49
C ALA A 69 -23.01 9.05 6.16
N ASN A 70 -22.98 8.02 5.33
CA ASN A 70 -23.72 7.90 4.07
C ASN A 70 -23.56 9.13 3.12
N LEU A 71 -22.32 9.61 2.96
CA LEU A 71 -21.99 10.81 2.18
C LEU A 71 -22.24 10.64 0.67
N VAL A 72 -22.15 9.41 0.19
CA VAL A 72 -22.34 9.00 -1.20
C VAL A 72 -23.08 7.65 -1.21
N PRO A 73 -23.74 7.27 -2.32
CA PRO A 73 -24.31 5.93 -2.47
C PRO A 73 -23.27 4.85 -2.17
N GLU A 74 -23.70 3.70 -1.64
CA GLU A 74 -22.81 2.59 -1.28
C GLU A 74 -21.95 2.12 -2.46
N ASP A 75 -22.51 2.14 -3.69
CA ASP A 75 -21.74 1.78 -4.89
C ASP A 75 -20.65 2.81 -5.24
N ASP A 76 -20.75 4.04 -4.74
CA ASP A 76 -19.81 5.15 -4.99
C ASP A 76 -18.83 5.39 -3.83
N LEU A 77 -18.93 4.62 -2.73
CA LEU A 77 -17.91 4.55 -1.68
C LEU A 77 -17.08 3.26 -1.84
N ILE A 78 -15.81 3.40 -2.19
CA ILE A 78 -14.94 2.26 -2.50
C ILE A 78 -13.75 2.21 -1.56
N LEU A 79 -13.52 1.07 -0.92
CA LEU A 79 -12.29 0.77 -0.20
C LEU A 79 -11.35 -0.09 -1.05
N PHE A 80 -10.10 0.32 -1.21
CA PHE A 80 -9.14 -0.40 -2.05
C PHE A 80 -7.75 -0.55 -1.42
N HIS A 81 -7.37 -1.80 -1.10
CA HIS A 81 -6.09 -2.10 -0.47
C HIS A 81 -5.62 -3.54 -0.68
N SER A 82 -4.40 -3.86 -0.24
CA SER A 82 -3.75 -5.17 -0.42
C SER A 82 -4.30 -6.32 0.44
N ARG A 83 -5.22 -6.07 1.40
CA ARG A 83 -5.85 -7.12 2.23
C ARG A 83 -7.16 -7.70 1.67
N PHE A 84 -7.50 -7.41 0.43
CA PHE A 84 -8.54 -8.14 -0.31
C PHE A 84 -7.93 -9.35 -1.01
N PRO A 85 -8.53 -10.56 -0.93
CA PRO A 85 -8.12 -11.68 -1.76
C PRO A 85 -8.14 -11.29 -3.25
N PRO A 86 -7.23 -11.81 -4.10
CA PRO A 86 -7.14 -11.44 -5.52
C PRO A 86 -8.47 -11.51 -6.28
N VAL A 87 -9.33 -12.47 -5.95
CA VAL A 87 -10.67 -12.60 -6.55
C VAL A 87 -11.52 -11.32 -6.35
N TRP A 88 -11.60 -10.79 -5.12
CA TRP A 88 -12.35 -9.56 -4.82
C TRP A 88 -11.58 -8.31 -5.22
N ARG A 89 -10.25 -8.32 -5.06
CA ARG A 89 -9.42 -7.16 -5.39
C ARG A 89 -9.54 -6.78 -6.86
N LYS A 90 -9.63 -7.76 -7.75
CA LYS A 90 -9.82 -7.52 -9.17
C LYS A 90 -11.16 -6.81 -9.45
N GLU A 91 -12.23 -7.24 -8.81
CA GLU A 91 -13.56 -6.59 -8.96
C GLU A 91 -13.51 -5.13 -8.48
N ILE A 92 -12.81 -4.85 -7.38
CA ILE A 92 -12.61 -3.49 -6.86
C ILE A 92 -11.78 -2.65 -7.84
N GLU A 93 -10.68 -3.20 -8.37
CA GLU A 93 -9.83 -2.53 -9.36
C GLU A 93 -10.63 -2.20 -10.64
N ASP A 94 -11.38 -3.16 -11.16
CA ASP A 94 -12.26 -2.98 -12.33
C ASP A 94 -13.32 -1.90 -12.05
N LYS A 95 -13.89 -1.85 -10.84
CA LYS A 95 -14.85 -0.82 -10.42
C LYS A 95 -14.21 0.58 -10.33
N VAL A 96 -13.00 0.68 -9.78
CA VAL A 96 -12.23 1.94 -9.71
C VAL A 96 -11.90 2.43 -11.12
N LEU A 97 -11.41 1.57 -12.01
CA LEU A 97 -11.12 1.92 -13.39
C LEU A 97 -12.39 2.31 -14.16
N LYS A 98 -13.50 1.60 -13.93
CA LYS A 98 -14.78 1.93 -14.57
C LYS A 98 -15.28 3.32 -14.17
N LYS A 99 -15.10 3.76 -12.93
CA LYS A 99 -15.60 5.07 -12.45
C LYS A 99 -14.62 6.21 -12.66
N PHE A 100 -13.32 5.99 -12.49
CA PHE A 100 -12.31 7.07 -12.46
C PHE A 100 -11.29 6.98 -13.58
N GLY A 101 -11.35 5.95 -14.42
CA GLY A 101 -10.50 5.81 -15.59
C GLY A 101 -10.85 6.81 -16.68
N LYS A 102 -9.93 6.98 -17.64
CA LYS A 102 -10.05 7.95 -18.74
C LYS A 102 -11.33 7.80 -19.56
N ASP A 103 -11.71 6.56 -19.85
CA ASP A 103 -12.91 6.21 -20.63
C ASP A 103 -14.03 5.68 -19.70
N GLY A 104 -14.00 6.06 -18.43
CA GLY A 104 -14.91 5.57 -17.40
C GLY A 104 -16.28 6.27 -17.37
N GLU A 105 -17.25 5.62 -16.73
CA GLU A 105 -18.55 6.17 -16.35
C GLU A 105 -18.41 6.95 -15.03
N ARG A 106 -17.90 8.19 -15.13
CA ARG A 106 -17.63 9.02 -13.94
C ARG A 106 -18.91 9.39 -13.20
N PRO A 107 -19.07 9.02 -11.92
CA PRO A 107 -20.24 9.41 -11.13
C PRO A 107 -20.19 10.90 -10.80
N GLN A 108 -21.36 11.48 -10.49
CA GLN A 108 -21.44 12.88 -10.06
C GLN A 108 -20.68 13.12 -8.75
N LYS A 109 -20.73 12.15 -7.82
CA LYS A 109 -20.09 12.22 -6.51
C LYS A 109 -19.66 10.82 -6.08
N ALA A 110 -18.39 10.64 -5.76
CA ALA A 110 -17.87 9.35 -5.28
C ALA A 110 -16.61 9.53 -4.45
N ILE A 111 -16.32 8.55 -3.60
CA ILE A 111 -15.16 8.58 -2.69
C ILE A 111 -14.43 7.24 -2.77
N VAL A 112 -13.12 7.30 -3.00
CA VAL A 112 -12.24 6.14 -2.90
C VAL A 112 -11.32 6.30 -1.70
N VAL A 113 -11.42 5.38 -0.75
CA VAL A 113 -10.45 5.23 0.34
C VAL A 113 -9.48 4.13 -0.08
N ALA A 114 -8.19 4.45 -0.18
CA ALA A 114 -7.21 3.50 -0.67
C ALA A 114 -5.89 3.55 0.11
N THR A 115 -5.10 2.49 -0.02
CA THR A 115 -3.68 2.55 0.33
C THR A 115 -2.83 2.78 -0.93
N GLN A 116 -1.51 2.58 -0.85
CA GLN A 116 -0.56 2.76 -1.95
C GLN A 116 -0.86 1.91 -3.21
N VAL A 117 -1.84 1.00 -3.16
CA VAL A 117 -2.31 0.24 -4.33
C VAL A 117 -2.79 1.14 -5.46
N ILE A 118 -3.31 2.33 -5.13
CA ILE A 118 -3.82 3.30 -6.10
C ILE A 118 -2.71 4.00 -6.90
N GLU A 119 -1.46 3.91 -6.42
CA GLU A 119 -0.29 4.55 -7.03
C GLU A 119 0.22 3.75 -8.24
N GLN A 120 0.04 2.42 -8.24
CA GLN A 120 0.65 1.51 -9.19
C GLN A 120 -0.19 1.34 -10.46
N SER A 121 0.26 1.95 -11.56
CA SER A 121 -0.20 1.65 -12.94
C SER A 121 -1.69 1.86 -13.24
N LEU A 122 -2.44 2.57 -12.39
CA LEU A 122 -3.83 2.95 -12.66
C LEU A 122 -3.89 4.35 -13.29
N ASP A 123 -4.54 4.45 -14.46
CA ASP A 123 -4.79 5.72 -15.15
C ASP A 123 -6.12 6.32 -14.70
N ILE A 124 -6.12 6.90 -13.50
CA ILE A 124 -7.31 7.39 -12.79
C ILE A 124 -7.23 8.88 -12.46
N ASP A 125 -8.40 9.50 -12.31
CA ASP A 125 -8.56 10.94 -12.12
C ASP A 125 -9.51 11.26 -10.96
N PHE A 126 -9.08 12.16 -10.07
CA PHE A 126 -9.87 12.68 -8.94
C PHE A 126 -9.91 14.21 -8.95
N ASP A 127 -11.00 14.77 -8.43
CA ASP A 127 -11.22 16.22 -8.34
C ASP A 127 -10.60 16.79 -7.06
N LEU A 128 -10.57 15.98 -6.00
CA LEU A 128 -9.99 16.27 -4.70
C LEU A 128 -9.18 15.07 -4.20
N MET A 129 -8.07 15.33 -3.52
CA MET A 129 -7.25 14.27 -2.93
C MET A 129 -6.81 14.65 -1.53
N ILE A 130 -6.95 13.68 -0.64
CA ILE A 130 -6.51 13.72 0.74
C ILE A 130 -5.49 12.60 0.88
N THR A 131 -4.31 12.89 1.41
CA THR A 131 -3.24 11.90 1.58
C THR A 131 -2.66 12.00 2.98
N ASP A 132 -2.34 10.86 3.56
CA ASP A 132 -1.40 10.84 4.69
C ASP A 132 -0.03 11.36 4.22
N LEU A 133 0.71 11.99 5.14
CA LEU A 133 2.10 12.40 4.89
C LEU A 133 2.94 11.18 4.49
N ALA A 134 3.71 11.32 3.42
CA ALA A 134 4.57 10.27 2.87
C ALA A 134 5.85 10.92 2.32
N PRO A 135 6.85 10.12 1.90
CA PRO A 135 7.96 10.63 1.09
C PRO A 135 7.47 11.51 -0.07
N ILE A 136 8.18 12.62 -0.30
CA ILE A 136 7.78 13.67 -1.26
C ILE A 136 7.51 13.14 -2.67
N ASP A 137 8.30 12.18 -3.13
CA ASP A 137 8.14 11.54 -4.43
C ASP A 137 6.81 10.77 -4.53
N LEU A 138 6.40 10.07 -3.47
CA LEU A 138 5.10 9.40 -3.41
C LEU A 138 3.96 10.41 -3.36
N ILE A 139 4.09 11.50 -2.59
CA ILE A 139 3.09 12.58 -2.56
C ILE A 139 2.90 13.18 -3.96
N LEU A 140 3.99 13.46 -4.68
CA LEU A 140 3.93 13.99 -6.04
C LEU A 140 3.34 12.97 -7.04
N GLN A 141 3.64 11.68 -6.88
CA GLN A 141 3.02 10.61 -7.68
C GLN A 141 1.51 10.53 -7.45
N ARG A 142 1.06 10.62 -6.19
CA ARG A 142 -0.36 10.68 -5.81
C ARG A 142 -1.03 11.91 -6.44
N ALA A 143 -0.42 13.09 -6.30
CA ALA A 143 -0.89 14.33 -6.92
C ALA A 143 -1.02 14.24 -8.45
N GLY A 144 -0.24 13.37 -9.10
CA GLY A 144 -0.37 13.07 -10.53
C GLY A 144 -1.68 12.40 -10.96
N ARG A 145 -2.56 12.03 -10.01
CA ARG A 145 -3.94 11.56 -10.24
C ARG A 145 -4.99 12.65 -10.00
N LEU A 146 -4.61 13.81 -9.46
CA LEU A 146 -5.50 14.96 -9.38
C LEU A 146 -5.63 15.61 -10.76
N HIS A 147 -6.86 15.86 -11.19
CA HIS A 147 -7.18 16.57 -12.43
C HIS A 147 -6.39 16.04 -13.63
N ARG A 148 -6.31 14.71 -13.72
CA ARG A 148 -5.40 14.02 -14.64
C ARG A 148 -5.90 14.09 -16.09
N HIS A 149 -7.20 14.02 -16.30
CA HIS A 149 -7.85 14.02 -17.62
C HIS A 149 -8.61 15.34 -17.83
N LYS A 150 -8.24 16.12 -18.85
CA LYS A 150 -8.69 17.52 -18.99
C LYS A 150 -10.21 17.70 -19.17
N ASP A 151 -10.90 16.70 -19.70
CA ASP A 151 -12.29 16.82 -20.13
C ASP A 151 -13.33 16.52 -19.03
N ASN A 152 -12.88 16.16 -17.82
CA ASN A 152 -13.77 15.84 -16.70
C ASN A 152 -14.33 17.12 -16.05
N GLU A 153 -15.63 17.10 -15.71
CA GLU A 153 -16.26 18.14 -14.90
C GLU A 153 -15.70 18.14 -13.47
N ARG A 154 -15.32 19.32 -12.97
CA ARG A 154 -14.65 19.49 -11.67
C ARG A 154 -15.54 20.04 -10.57
N TYR A 155 -16.81 20.33 -10.87
CA TYR A 155 -17.78 20.84 -9.89
C TYR A 155 -17.32 22.07 -9.10
N GLY A 156 -16.43 22.89 -9.69
CA GLY A 156 -15.82 24.06 -9.04
C GLY A 156 -14.67 23.75 -8.07
N LEU A 157 -14.27 22.47 -7.93
CA LEU A 157 -13.17 22.07 -7.07
C LEU A 157 -11.82 22.49 -7.69
N PRO A 158 -10.96 23.23 -6.97
CA PRO A 158 -9.62 23.53 -7.44
C PRO A 158 -8.75 22.27 -7.40
N ARG A 159 -7.63 22.30 -8.12
CA ARG A 159 -6.62 21.22 -8.06
C ARG A 159 -5.91 21.27 -6.70
N ARG A 160 -6.54 20.70 -5.68
CA ARG A 160 -6.12 20.76 -4.28
C ARG A 160 -5.70 19.38 -3.78
N LEU A 161 -4.52 19.34 -3.18
CA LEU A 161 -4.00 18.20 -2.43
C LEU A 161 -4.00 18.56 -0.95
N MET A 162 -4.73 17.78 -0.17
CA MET A 162 -4.71 17.89 1.27
C MET A 162 -3.78 16.86 1.86
N ILE A 163 -2.92 17.29 2.78
CA ILE A 163 -1.98 16.42 3.48
C ILE A 163 -2.40 16.44 4.93
N THR A 164 -2.68 15.26 5.50
CA THR A 164 -3.10 15.19 6.91
C THR A 164 -1.94 15.60 7.80
N GLU A 165 -2.15 16.61 8.64
CA GLU A 165 -1.14 17.12 9.56
C GLU A 165 -0.80 16.03 10.60
N PRO A 166 0.49 15.68 10.79
CA PRO A 166 0.90 14.79 11.86
C PRO A 166 0.64 15.45 13.23
N GLU A 167 0.30 14.64 14.23
CA GLU A 167 0.25 15.12 15.62
C GLU A 167 1.63 15.64 16.04
N LYS A 168 1.67 16.56 16.99
CA LYS A 168 2.92 17.09 17.53
C LYS A 168 3.20 16.44 18.88
N ASP A 169 4.45 16.07 19.12
CA ASP A 169 4.91 15.62 20.43
C ASP A 169 5.01 16.80 21.41
N ASP A 170 5.36 16.51 22.67
CA ASP A 170 5.48 17.51 23.74
C ASP A 170 6.53 18.60 23.42
N GLU A 171 7.45 18.33 22.50
CA GLU A 171 8.51 19.23 22.03
C GLU A 171 8.07 20.02 20.77
N GLY A 172 6.85 19.80 20.28
CA GLY A 172 6.29 20.43 19.09
C GLY A 172 6.77 19.83 17.77
N LEU A 173 7.49 18.70 17.79
CA LEU A 173 7.92 18.00 16.58
C LEU A 173 6.82 17.08 16.04
N PRO A 174 6.75 16.86 14.72
CA PRO A 174 5.84 15.89 14.14
C PRO A 174 6.08 14.47 14.67
N ASP A 175 5.06 13.89 15.30
CA ASP A 175 5.00 12.46 15.59
C ASP A 175 4.36 11.72 14.41
N PHE A 176 5.20 10.94 13.72
CA PHE A 176 4.75 10.12 12.60
C PHE A 176 4.03 8.83 13.03
N GLY A 177 3.90 8.56 14.33
CA GLY A 177 3.05 7.49 14.88
C GLY A 177 3.37 6.12 14.27
N VAL A 178 2.41 5.54 13.55
CA VAL A 178 2.57 4.24 12.86
C VAL A 178 3.33 4.33 11.54
N ASP A 179 3.42 5.52 10.92
CA ASP A 179 4.03 5.69 9.60
C ASP A 179 5.55 5.54 9.64
N LYS A 180 6.18 5.75 10.81
CA LYS A 180 7.62 5.50 11.02
C LYS A 180 8.05 4.04 10.82
N TRP A 181 7.08 3.11 10.83
CA TRP A 181 7.32 1.70 10.54
C TRP A 181 7.24 1.37 9.05
N ILE A 182 6.73 2.31 8.24
CA ILE A 182 6.51 2.17 6.79
C ILE A 182 7.55 2.98 6.03
N TYR A 183 7.77 4.22 6.46
CA TYR A 183 8.71 5.17 5.88
C TYR A 183 9.72 5.63 6.92
N ALA A 184 10.95 5.90 6.47
CA ALA A 184 12.00 6.38 7.35
C ALA A 184 11.63 7.75 7.95
N PRO A 185 11.71 7.95 9.28
CA PRO A 185 11.41 9.23 9.92
C PRO A 185 12.23 10.40 9.38
N TYR A 186 13.47 10.16 8.96
CA TYR A 186 14.32 11.16 8.30
C TYR A 186 13.64 11.72 7.03
N ILE A 187 13.15 10.83 6.17
CA ILE A 187 12.50 11.19 4.91
C ILE A 187 11.15 11.86 5.17
N LEU A 188 10.37 11.38 6.14
CA LEU A 188 9.09 12.00 6.52
C LEU A 188 9.28 13.42 7.04
N LEU A 189 10.24 13.65 7.93
CA LEU A 189 10.52 14.97 8.49
C LEU A 189 10.95 15.96 7.41
N ARG A 190 11.85 15.57 6.51
CA ARG A 190 12.28 16.42 5.40
C ARG A 190 11.15 16.69 4.41
N SER A 191 10.29 15.69 4.14
CA SER A 191 9.11 15.86 3.27
C SER A 191 8.06 16.79 3.89
N TYR A 192 7.89 16.72 5.22
CA TYR A 192 7.08 17.67 5.95
C TYR A 192 7.66 19.09 5.83
N LEU A 193 8.94 19.29 6.15
CA LEU A 193 9.59 20.60 6.08
C LEU A 193 9.65 21.21 4.68
N SER A 194 9.70 20.39 3.62
CA SER A 194 9.76 20.90 2.25
C SER A 194 8.41 21.44 1.76
N LEU A 195 7.29 20.90 2.28
CA LEU A 195 5.93 21.25 1.86
C LEU A 195 5.19 22.13 2.87
N HIS A 196 5.41 21.94 4.18
CA HIS A 196 4.72 22.66 5.23
C HIS A 196 5.09 24.15 5.19
N GLY A 197 4.07 25.01 5.16
CA GLY A 197 4.22 26.46 4.96
C GLY A 197 4.14 26.92 3.49
N ARG A 198 4.01 26.00 2.52
CA ARG A 198 3.66 26.34 1.14
C ARG A 198 2.15 26.24 0.93
N GLU A 199 1.55 27.25 0.32
CA GLU A 199 0.12 27.23 -0.07
C GLU A 199 -0.09 26.58 -1.44
N GLN A 200 0.94 26.61 -2.31
CA GLN A 200 0.87 26.07 -3.65
C GLN A 200 2.25 25.67 -4.18
N ILE A 201 2.27 24.74 -5.13
CA ILE A 201 3.47 24.33 -5.89
C ILE A 201 3.17 24.25 -7.38
N GLU A 202 4.16 24.52 -8.22
CA GLU A 202 4.08 24.40 -9.68
C GLU A 202 4.69 23.07 -10.13
N ILE A 203 3.90 22.21 -10.77
CA ILE A 203 4.37 20.92 -11.29
C ILE A 203 4.43 20.99 -12.82
N PRO A 204 5.51 20.50 -13.47
CA PRO A 204 6.69 19.82 -12.92
C PRO A 204 7.83 20.73 -12.45
N LYS A 205 7.67 22.05 -12.47
CA LYS A 205 8.77 23.01 -12.21
C LYS A 205 9.44 22.82 -10.84
N ASN A 206 8.66 22.62 -9.78
CA ASN A 206 9.18 22.41 -8.43
C ASN A 206 9.47 20.92 -8.12
N THR A 207 9.21 19.98 -9.05
CA THR A 207 9.37 18.54 -8.77
C THR A 207 10.80 18.18 -8.37
N PHE A 208 11.80 18.63 -9.13
CA PHE A 208 13.20 18.34 -8.84
C PHE A 208 13.67 19.01 -7.55
N GLU A 209 13.34 20.30 -7.36
CA GLU A 209 13.65 21.06 -6.15
C GLU A 209 13.12 20.35 -4.89
N LEU A 210 11.86 19.91 -4.91
CA LEU A 210 11.22 19.24 -3.78
C LEU A 210 11.83 17.87 -3.47
N ILE A 211 12.21 17.11 -4.50
CA ILE A 211 12.88 15.81 -4.33
C ILE A 211 14.30 16.02 -3.77
N GLU A 212 15.08 16.93 -4.36
CA GLU A 212 16.44 17.24 -3.88
C GLU A 212 16.42 17.74 -2.43
N ALA A 213 15.46 18.58 -2.05
CA ALA A 213 15.30 19.06 -0.68
C ALA A 213 15.15 17.92 0.35
N VAL A 214 14.61 16.76 -0.05
CA VAL A 214 14.39 15.62 0.84
C VAL A 214 15.56 14.63 0.83
N TYR A 215 16.14 14.35 -0.34
CA TYR A 215 17.14 13.29 -0.48
C TYR A 215 18.59 13.78 -0.47
N ASP A 216 18.86 15.05 -0.80
CA ASP A 216 20.20 15.62 -0.62
C ASP A 216 20.44 15.94 0.86
N GLU A 217 21.43 15.29 1.46
CA GLU A 217 21.82 15.53 2.86
C GLU A 217 22.22 16.98 3.11
N ASN A 218 22.76 17.67 2.10
CA ASN A 218 23.24 19.05 2.19
C ASN A 218 22.18 20.10 1.86
N ALA A 219 20.97 19.68 1.45
CA ALA A 219 19.93 20.65 1.12
C ALA A 219 19.51 21.44 2.37
N ASP A 220 19.46 22.75 2.20
CA ASP A 220 19.02 23.70 3.22
C ASP A 220 17.49 23.65 3.37
N LEU A 221 17.02 23.31 4.56
CA LEU A 221 15.60 23.17 4.88
C LEU A 221 15.23 24.16 5.99
N PRO A 222 13.98 24.67 6.01
CA PRO A 222 13.53 25.68 6.95
C PRO A 222 13.25 25.06 8.34
N PHE A 223 14.29 24.60 9.03
CA PHE A 223 14.16 24.08 10.39
C PHE A 223 13.74 25.20 11.36
N PRO A 224 12.66 25.02 12.14
CA PRO A 224 12.19 26.07 13.07
C PRO A 224 13.20 26.44 14.17
N ASN A 225 13.95 25.45 14.68
CA ASN A 225 14.92 25.63 15.76
C ASN A 225 16.03 24.56 15.69
N GLU A 226 17.02 24.65 16.60
CA GLU A 226 18.12 23.69 16.70
C GLU A 226 17.66 22.26 17.08
N GLU A 227 16.59 22.12 17.87
CA GLU A 227 16.08 20.82 18.30
C GLU A 227 15.61 19.97 17.11
N TRP A 228 14.94 20.61 16.13
CA TRP A 228 14.52 19.96 14.90
C TRP A 228 15.71 19.48 14.06
N GLN A 229 16.79 20.28 14.00
CA GLN A 229 18.02 19.88 13.32
C GLN A 229 18.68 18.70 14.01
N ILE A 230 18.77 18.72 15.35
CA ILE A 230 19.30 17.61 16.16
C ILE A 230 18.48 16.34 15.94
N LYS A 231 17.15 16.44 15.92
CA LYS A 231 16.26 15.29 15.64
C LYS A 231 16.48 14.75 14.23
N ASN A 232 16.56 15.63 13.23
CA ASN A 232 16.83 15.25 11.85
C ASN A 232 18.16 14.51 11.72
N GLN A 233 19.22 15.00 12.38
CA GLN A 233 20.53 14.36 12.40
C GLN A 233 20.49 12.97 13.06
N LYS A 234 19.80 12.83 14.20
CA LYS A 234 19.58 11.52 14.85
C LYS A 234 18.83 10.55 13.94
N ASN A 235 17.82 11.03 13.22
CA ASN A 235 17.07 10.22 12.26
C ASN A 235 17.94 9.78 11.07
N LEU A 236 18.85 10.65 10.59
CA LEU A 236 19.82 10.33 9.54
C LEU A 236 20.81 9.25 9.98
N GLU A 237 21.37 9.38 11.19
CA GLU A 237 22.28 8.37 11.75
C GLU A 237 21.60 7.00 11.88
N LYS A 238 20.35 6.99 12.35
CA LYS A 238 19.54 5.77 12.43
C LYS A 238 19.33 5.16 11.04
N LEU A 239 18.94 5.96 10.05
CA LEU A 239 18.76 5.51 8.67
C LEU A 239 20.04 4.89 8.10
N LYS A 240 21.18 5.57 8.24
CA LYS A 240 22.49 5.08 7.77
C LYS A 240 22.92 3.78 8.45
N ASN A 241 22.64 3.64 9.74
CA ASN A 241 22.92 2.40 10.46
C ASN A 241 22.06 1.24 9.93
N GLU A 242 20.76 1.47 9.74
CA GLU A 242 19.86 0.47 9.14
C GLU A 242 20.28 0.09 7.71
N GLU A 243 20.68 1.07 6.88
CA GLU A 243 21.19 0.83 5.53
C GLU A 243 22.49 0.03 5.54
N ARG A 244 23.43 0.37 6.43
CA ARG A 244 24.68 -0.38 6.59
C ARG A 244 24.45 -1.82 7.03
N GLU A 245 23.52 -2.06 7.95
CA GLU A 245 23.12 -3.42 8.34
C GLU A 245 22.52 -4.20 7.16
N LYS A 246 21.70 -3.54 6.35
CA LYS A 246 21.13 -4.11 5.11
C LYS A 246 22.21 -4.44 4.09
N GLU A 247 23.18 -3.56 3.85
CA GLU A 247 24.30 -3.80 2.95
C GLU A 247 25.16 -5.00 3.39
N ILE A 248 25.49 -5.08 4.68
CA ILE A 248 26.25 -6.20 5.26
C ILE A 248 25.48 -7.51 5.08
N ASN A 249 24.16 -7.49 5.29
CA ASN A 249 23.32 -8.68 5.09
C ASN A 249 23.17 -9.04 3.61
N ALA A 250 23.00 -8.06 2.72
CA ALA A 250 22.90 -8.27 1.28
C ALA A 250 24.19 -8.88 0.70
N GLY A 251 25.35 -8.50 1.21
CA GLY A 251 26.65 -9.09 0.83
C GLY A 251 26.73 -10.61 1.00
N LYS A 252 25.87 -11.22 1.81
CA LYS A 252 25.78 -12.69 1.99
C LYS A 252 25.02 -13.38 0.84
N TYR A 253 24.19 -12.65 0.10
CA TYR A 253 23.32 -13.18 -0.96
C TYR A 253 23.67 -12.69 -2.36
N LEU A 254 24.40 -11.58 -2.48
CA LEU A 254 24.76 -11.02 -3.77
C LEU A 254 25.72 -11.93 -4.54
N ILE A 255 25.41 -12.16 -5.82
CA ILE A 255 26.38 -12.72 -6.76
C ILE A 255 27.55 -11.73 -6.84
N LEU A 256 28.77 -12.26 -6.82
CA LEU A 256 29.97 -11.45 -6.88
C LEU A 256 29.99 -10.59 -8.15
N ALA A 257 30.52 -9.36 -8.02
CA ALA A 257 30.70 -8.47 -9.16
C ALA A 257 31.47 -9.17 -10.31
N PRO A 258 31.15 -8.89 -11.58
CA PRO A 258 31.74 -9.58 -12.75
C PRO A 258 33.26 -9.58 -12.79
N GLN A 259 33.89 -8.59 -12.14
CA GLN A 259 35.33 -8.39 -12.11
C GLN A 259 36.05 -9.32 -11.11
N LYS A 260 35.32 -9.92 -10.16
CA LYS A 260 35.85 -10.88 -9.18
C LYS A 260 35.90 -12.28 -9.80
N ARG A 261 36.92 -12.55 -10.62
CA ARG A 261 37.17 -13.81 -11.37
C ARG A 261 37.51 -15.04 -10.51
N ARG A 262 36.90 -15.25 -9.34
CA ARG A 262 37.18 -16.43 -8.52
C ARG A 262 35.92 -17.22 -8.16
N TYR A 263 35.93 -18.45 -8.72
CA TYR A 263 35.09 -19.62 -8.50
C TYR A 263 33.81 -19.72 -9.35
N LEU A 264 33.86 -20.66 -10.30
CA LEU A 264 32.73 -21.21 -11.07
C LEU A 264 31.68 -21.94 -10.21
N HIS A 265 31.91 -22.02 -8.89
CA HIS A 265 31.03 -22.63 -7.91
C HIS A 265 30.93 -21.70 -6.69
N PRO A 266 30.07 -20.68 -6.72
CA PRO A 266 29.68 -20.01 -5.48
C PRO A 266 29.02 -21.06 -4.55
N PRO A 267 29.26 -21.04 -3.22
CA PRO A 267 28.55 -21.88 -2.28
C PRO A 267 27.15 -21.32 -2.11
N ILE A 268 26.35 -21.43 -3.16
CA ILE A 268 24.92 -21.18 -3.08
C ILE A 268 24.37 -22.44 -2.41
N TYR A 269 24.28 -22.39 -1.07
CA TYR A 269 23.51 -23.37 -0.30
C TYR A 269 22.12 -23.52 -0.95
N GLU A 270 21.47 -24.69 -0.84
CA GLU A 270 20.13 -24.92 -1.40
C GLU A 270 19.14 -23.86 -0.90
N LEU A 271 18.97 -22.79 -1.67
CA LEU A 271 18.07 -21.68 -1.38
C LEU A 271 16.67 -22.14 -1.80
N ASP A 272 15.90 -22.70 -0.87
CA ASP A 272 14.46 -22.84 -1.07
C ASP A 272 13.81 -21.47 -0.80
N GLU A 273 13.70 -20.67 -1.86
CA GLU A 273 13.24 -19.27 -1.85
C GLU A 273 11.88 -19.10 -1.19
N ASP A 274 11.00 -20.11 -1.32
CA ASP A 274 9.60 -20.01 -0.94
C ASP A 274 9.29 -20.63 0.43
N ASN A 275 10.25 -21.31 1.08
CA ASN A 275 10.00 -21.98 2.35
C ASN A 275 10.03 -21.00 3.54
N PRO A 276 8.88 -20.71 4.19
CA PRO A 276 8.79 -19.76 5.29
C PRO A 276 9.39 -20.29 6.61
N GLU A 277 9.70 -21.59 6.69
CA GLU A 277 10.32 -22.24 7.86
C GLU A 277 11.84 -22.16 7.83
N VAL A 278 12.44 -21.87 6.67
CA VAL A 278 13.88 -21.69 6.54
C VAL A 278 14.28 -20.39 7.25
N HIS A 279 15.32 -20.47 8.09
CA HIS A 279 15.85 -19.33 8.83
C HIS A 279 16.22 -18.21 7.85
N LYS A 280 15.93 -16.94 8.20
CA LYS A 280 16.11 -15.74 7.33
C LYS A 280 17.46 -15.66 6.62
N ALA A 281 18.50 -16.28 7.19
CA ALA A 281 19.87 -16.35 6.69
C ALA A 281 20.05 -17.23 5.41
N PHE A 282 19.06 -18.06 5.06
CA PHE A 282 19.15 -19.07 4.00
C PHE A 282 18.03 -18.92 2.94
N GLN A 283 17.31 -17.80 2.92
CA GLN A 283 16.37 -17.47 1.84
C GLN A 283 17.08 -16.55 0.83
N ALA A 284 16.98 -16.83 -0.48
CA ALA A 284 17.53 -15.95 -1.51
C ALA A 284 16.65 -14.70 -1.61
N ARG A 285 16.99 -13.65 -0.86
CA ARG A 285 16.16 -12.44 -0.84
C ARG A 285 16.78 -11.34 -1.68
N THR A 286 16.06 -10.94 -2.71
CA THR A 286 16.34 -9.74 -3.53
C THR A 286 15.72 -8.47 -2.95
N ARG A 287 14.92 -8.57 -1.87
CA ARG A 287 14.34 -7.46 -1.10
C ARG A 287 14.34 -7.77 0.39
N ASP A 288 14.75 -6.80 1.22
CA ASP A 288 14.68 -6.92 2.69
C ASP A 288 13.27 -6.59 3.18
N ILE A 289 12.37 -7.58 3.09
CA ILE A 289 10.97 -7.47 3.53
C ILE A 289 10.79 -8.29 4.81
N ASP A 290 9.96 -7.85 5.74
CA ASP A 290 9.56 -8.67 6.89
C ASP A 290 9.01 -10.04 6.46
N LEU A 291 9.03 -11.03 7.37
CA LEU A 291 8.50 -12.36 7.07
C LEU A 291 7.05 -12.24 6.61
N SER A 292 6.80 -12.59 5.35
CA SER A 292 5.47 -12.60 4.77
C SER A 292 5.02 -14.04 4.54
N LEU A 293 3.81 -14.37 4.97
CA LEU A 293 3.24 -15.70 4.84
C LEU A 293 2.03 -15.65 3.91
N THR A 294 2.03 -16.52 2.89
CA THR A 294 0.86 -16.69 2.03
C THR A 294 -0.15 -17.60 2.72
N VAL A 295 -1.37 -17.08 2.89
CA VAL A 295 -2.46 -17.73 3.60
C VAL A 295 -3.70 -17.76 2.72
N ILE A 296 -4.26 -18.95 2.52
CA ILE A 296 -5.49 -19.16 1.78
C ILE A 296 -6.69 -18.97 2.70
N CYS A 297 -7.61 -18.09 2.30
CA CYS A 297 -8.84 -17.84 3.01
C CYS A 297 -9.89 -18.88 2.59
N LEU A 298 -10.23 -19.79 3.50
CA LEU A 298 -11.28 -20.79 3.32
C LEU A 298 -12.55 -20.33 4.03
N HIS A 299 -13.69 -20.55 3.41
CA HIS A 299 -15.01 -20.23 3.96
C HIS A 299 -15.74 -21.51 4.34
N GLN A 300 -16.21 -21.58 5.58
CA GLN A 300 -17.03 -22.68 6.08
C GLN A 300 -18.52 -22.36 5.91
N ILE A 301 -19.23 -23.18 5.15
CA ILE A 301 -20.68 -23.11 4.91
C ILE A 301 -21.26 -24.52 5.12
N ASP A 302 -22.30 -24.66 5.95
CA ASP A 302 -22.94 -25.94 6.28
C ASP A 302 -21.97 -27.06 6.69
N GLY A 303 -20.96 -26.70 7.49
CA GLY A 303 -19.93 -27.64 7.95
C GLY A 303 -18.93 -28.10 6.87
N LYS A 304 -18.99 -27.53 5.67
CA LYS A 304 -18.06 -27.80 4.57
C LYS A 304 -17.18 -26.58 4.33
N ILE A 305 -15.93 -26.81 3.96
CA ILE A 305 -14.97 -25.75 3.62
C ILE A 305 -14.84 -25.59 2.11
N GLY A 306 -14.62 -24.36 1.66
CA GLY A 306 -14.51 -24.03 0.25
C GLY A 306 -14.01 -22.62 0.00
N VAL A 307 -13.97 -22.24 -1.27
CA VAL A 307 -13.52 -20.92 -1.73
C VAL A 307 -14.47 -20.37 -2.78
N TYR A 308 -14.48 -19.04 -2.92
CA TYR A 308 -15.24 -18.37 -3.97
C TYR A 308 -14.43 -18.31 -5.27
N ASN A 309 -15.12 -18.47 -6.40
CA ASN A 309 -14.54 -18.24 -7.73
C ASN A 309 -14.84 -16.80 -8.20
N ASP A 310 -14.39 -16.48 -9.43
CA ASP A 310 -14.57 -15.16 -10.04
C ASP A 310 -16.04 -14.76 -10.28
N ASN A 311 -16.98 -15.70 -10.19
CA ASN A 311 -18.41 -15.45 -10.37
C ASN A 311 -19.15 -15.40 -9.03
N GLY A 312 -18.43 -15.34 -7.91
CA GLY A 312 -19.01 -15.42 -6.57
C GLY A 312 -19.61 -16.79 -6.22
N MET A 313 -19.39 -17.83 -7.03
CA MET A 313 -19.88 -19.17 -6.70
C MET A 313 -18.92 -19.87 -5.74
N TRP A 314 -19.47 -20.32 -4.61
CA TRP A 314 -18.73 -21.10 -3.63
C TRP A 314 -18.48 -22.53 -4.16
N THR A 315 -17.22 -22.98 -4.07
CA THR A 315 -16.81 -24.32 -4.45
C THR A 315 -16.19 -25.04 -3.28
N ARG A 316 -16.72 -26.23 -2.96
CA ARG A 316 -16.19 -27.10 -1.91
C ARG A 316 -14.75 -27.52 -2.22
N ILE A 317 -13.90 -27.43 -1.20
CA ILE A 317 -12.54 -27.95 -1.21
C ILE A 317 -12.41 -29.09 -0.20
N ASP A 318 -11.69 -30.13 -0.57
CA ASP A 318 -11.34 -31.25 0.28
C ASP A 318 -9.82 -31.24 0.46
N LEU A 319 -9.35 -31.02 1.69
CA LEU A 319 -7.93 -30.81 1.97
C LEU A 319 -7.09 -32.09 1.75
N ASP A 320 -7.72 -33.26 1.88
CA ASP A 320 -7.04 -34.56 1.80
C ASP A 320 -7.05 -35.17 0.40
N LYS A 321 -7.79 -34.56 -0.55
CA LYS A 321 -7.88 -35.05 -1.93
C LYS A 321 -6.95 -34.31 -2.88
N ASN A 322 -6.65 -34.97 -4.00
CA ASN A 322 -5.94 -34.34 -5.10
C ASN A 322 -6.75 -33.18 -5.68
N LEU A 323 -6.14 -32.01 -5.71
CA LEU A 323 -6.73 -30.81 -6.28
C LEU A 323 -6.52 -30.77 -7.79
N SER A 324 -7.59 -30.49 -8.54
CA SER A 324 -7.48 -30.15 -9.96
C SER A 324 -6.74 -28.82 -10.16
N ALA A 325 -6.25 -28.55 -11.36
CA ALA A 325 -5.62 -27.26 -11.67
C ALA A 325 -6.57 -26.07 -11.44
N ILE A 326 -7.87 -26.27 -11.71
CA ILE A 326 -8.92 -25.25 -11.51
C ILE A 326 -9.12 -24.96 -10.02
N GLN A 327 -9.14 -26.01 -9.17
CA GLN A 327 -9.25 -25.84 -7.72
C GLN A 327 -8.01 -25.19 -7.12
N ALA A 328 -6.81 -25.57 -7.57
CA ALA A 328 -5.56 -24.94 -7.12
C ALA A 328 -5.52 -23.45 -7.50
N LYS A 329 -5.94 -23.10 -8.72
CA LYS A 329 -6.09 -21.70 -9.16
C LYS A 329 -7.09 -20.94 -8.29
N SER A 330 -8.23 -21.57 -7.97
CA SER A 330 -9.26 -20.96 -7.11
C SER A 330 -8.74 -20.70 -5.70
N LEU A 331 -7.98 -21.64 -5.12
CA LEU A 331 -7.32 -21.45 -3.82
C LEU A 331 -6.35 -20.26 -3.83
N LEU A 332 -5.49 -20.16 -4.85
CA LEU A 332 -4.54 -19.05 -4.98
C LEU A 332 -5.22 -17.69 -5.17
N LYS A 333 -6.36 -17.66 -5.85
CA LYS A 333 -7.18 -16.43 -5.97
C LYS A 333 -7.81 -15.98 -4.67
N ASN A 334 -7.88 -16.86 -3.67
CA ASN A 334 -8.35 -16.57 -2.32
C ASN A 334 -7.18 -16.43 -1.32
N ALA A 335 -5.94 -16.33 -1.81
CA ALA A 335 -4.75 -16.21 -0.96
C ALA A 335 -4.41 -14.74 -0.65
N LEU A 336 -3.95 -14.50 0.58
CA LEU A 336 -3.46 -13.23 1.09
C LEU A 336 -2.03 -13.37 1.59
N SER A 337 -1.23 -12.32 1.43
CA SER A 337 0.09 -12.24 2.07
C SER A 337 -0.04 -11.49 3.39
N LEU A 338 0.32 -12.13 4.50
CA LEU A 338 0.27 -11.56 5.85
C LEU A 338 1.69 -11.29 6.36
N GLN A 339 1.86 -10.15 7.02
CA GLN A 339 3.12 -9.76 7.69
C GLN A 339 2.95 -9.61 9.22
N HIS A 340 1.73 -9.81 9.73
CA HIS A 340 1.43 -9.59 11.14
C HIS A 340 2.00 -10.72 12.01
N LYS A 341 3.10 -10.45 12.74
CA LYS A 341 3.84 -11.44 13.54
C LYS A 341 2.95 -12.26 14.47
N GLY A 342 2.01 -11.61 15.17
CA GLY A 342 1.08 -12.29 16.08
C GLY A 342 0.12 -13.29 15.43
N VAL A 343 -0.12 -13.16 14.12
CA VAL A 343 -0.96 -14.05 13.31
C VAL A 343 -0.11 -15.11 12.61
N ILE A 344 1.09 -14.74 12.13
CA ILE A 344 2.01 -15.66 11.43
C ILE A 344 2.53 -16.74 12.37
N THR A 345 2.94 -16.39 13.60
CA THR A 345 3.59 -17.35 14.51
C THR A 345 2.71 -18.59 14.79
N PRO A 346 1.41 -18.45 15.11
CA PRO A 346 0.51 -19.62 15.21
C PRO A 346 0.35 -20.41 13.91
N LEU A 347 0.28 -19.73 12.76
CA LEU A 347 0.07 -20.38 11.46
C LEU A 347 1.28 -21.17 10.97
N LEU A 348 2.49 -20.78 11.36
CA LEU A 348 3.70 -21.55 11.02
C LEU A 348 3.67 -22.96 11.64
N ALA A 349 3.10 -23.09 12.85
CA ALA A 349 2.94 -24.37 13.54
C ALA A 349 1.77 -25.22 13.00
N GLN A 350 0.98 -24.70 12.06
CA GLN A 350 -0.14 -25.43 11.46
C GLN A 350 0.37 -26.62 10.62
N LYS A 351 -0.23 -27.79 10.84
CA LYS A 351 0.02 -28.96 9.99
C LYS A 351 -0.60 -28.74 8.60
N LEU A 352 0.26 -28.75 7.59
CA LEU A 352 -0.15 -28.60 6.19
C LEU A 352 -0.77 -29.89 5.62
N PRO A 353 -1.75 -29.79 4.72
CA PRO A 353 -2.27 -30.95 4.00
C PRO A 353 -1.19 -31.55 3.07
N THR A 354 -0.98 -32.88 3.14
CA THR A 354 0.08 -33.56 2.38
C THR A 354 -0.06 -33.34 0.86
N LYS A 355 -1.29 -33.28 0.35
CA LYS A 355 -1.57 -33.03 -1.08
C LYS A 355 -1.24 -31.62 -1.54
N TRP A 356 -1.17 -30.66 -0.63
CA TRP A 356 -0.74 -29.30 -0.96
C TRP A 356 0.78 -29.24 -1.08
N GLN A 357 1.50 -29.96 -0.23
CA GLN A 357 2.97 -30.06 -0.27
C GLN A 357 3.48 -30.68 -1.59
N GLU A 358 2.72 -31.63 -2.16
CA GLU A 358 3.01 -32.23 -3.47
C GLU A 358 2.90 -31.24 -4.64
N LYS A 359 2.13 -30.14 -4.50
CA LYS A 359 1.98 -29.11 -5.54
C LYS A 359 2.90 -27.92 -5.26
N ALA A 360 3.81 -27.65 -6.19
CA ALA A 360 4.75 -26.52 -6.08
C ALA A 360 4.07 -25.19 -5.70
N SER A 361 2.93 -24.87 -6.32
CA SER A 361 2.21 -23.61 -6.08
C SER A 361 1.53 -23.49 -4.71
N LEU A 362 1.32 -24.58 -3.98
CA LEU A 362 0.63 -24.60 -2.68
C LEU A 362 1.52 -25.08 -1.53
N ARG A 363 2.75 -25.48 -1.83
CA ARG A 363 3.63 -26.23 -0.93
C ARG A 363 3.80 -25.58 0.44
N TYR A 364 3.90 -24.25 0.47
CA TYR A 364 4.13 -23.47 1.67
C TYR A 364 2.93 -22.62 2.12
N CYS A 365 1.84 -22.65 1.33
CA CYS A 365 0.64 -21.89 1.64
C CYS A 365 -0.03 -22.43 2.91
N ARG A 366 -0.25 -21.56 3.89
CA ARG A 366 -1.09 -21.87 5.06
C ARG A 366 -2.55 -21.60 4.73
N TYR A 367 -3.46 -21.96 5.62
CA TYR A 367 -4.89 -21.66 5.44
C TYR A 367 -5.54 -21.18 6.74
N ILE A 368 -6.56 -20.35 6.59
CA ILE A 368 -7.43 -19.89 7.69
C ILE A 368 -8.86 -20.24 7.29
N ILE A 369 -9.63 -20.74 8.26
CA ILE A 369 -11.04 -21.08 8.06
C ILE A 369 -11.88 -19.97 8.71
N PHE A 370 -12.68 -19.30 7.90
CA PHE A 370 -13.65 -18.31 8.32
C PHE A 370 -15.04 -18.94 8.41
N LYS A 371 -15.69 -18.81 9.56
CA LYS A 371 -17.09 -19.18 9.81
C LYS A 371 -17.89 -17.88 9.85
N ASP A 372 -18.84 -17.72 8.91
CA ASP A 372 -19.62 -16.48 8.78
C ASP A 372 -18.75 -15.22 8.70
N GLY A 373 -17.60 -15.32 8.03
CA GLY A 373 -16.63 -14.22 7.89
C GLY A 373 -15.70 -14.03 9.08
N LEU A 374 -15.83 -14.80 10.16
CA LEU A 374 -15.02 -14.67 11.38
C LEU A 374 -14.11 -15.88 11.62
N CYS A 375 -12.91 -15.63 12.16
CA CYS A 375 -12.00 -16.67 12.62
C CYS A 375 -11.40 -16.27 13.98
N GLU A 376 -11.74 -17.04 15.01
CA GLU A 376 -11.31 -16.81 16.40
C GLU A 376 -10.24 -17.80 16.88
N ASP A 377 -9.86 -18.75 16.02
CA ASP A 377 -8.94 -19.85 16.33
C ASP A 377 -7.48 -19.39 16.46
N ILE A 378 -7.20 -18.10 16.30
CA ILE A 378 -5.86 -17.51 16.44
C ILE A 378 -5.70 -16.92 17.84
N LYS A 379 -4.71 -17.42 18.59
CA LYS A 379 -4.40 -17.09 20.00
C LYS A 379 -5.04 -15.79 20.53
N ASN A 380 -4.39 -14.65 20.26
CA ASN A 380 -4.76 -13.34 20.81
C ASN A 380 -5.49 -12.44 19.81
N TYR A 381 -5.84 -12.96 18.63
CA TYR A 381 -6.39 -12.17 17.53
C TYR A 381 -7.64 -12.82 16.97
N SER A 382 -8.67 -12.02 16.73
CA SER A 382 -9.81 -12.40 15.90
C SER A 382 -9.60 -11.84 14.50
N LEU A 383 -9.90 -12.62 13.47
CA LEU A 383 -9.84 -12.19 12.09
C LEU A 383 -11.25 -12.09 11.52
N SER A 384 -11.52 -10.99 10.83
CA SER A 384 -12.74 -10.83 10.03
C SER A 384 -12.36 -10.72 8.56
N LEU A 385 -13.09 -11.39 7.68
CA LEU A 385 -12.93 -11.33 6.24
C LEU A 385 -14.30 -11.16 5.58
N ASN A 386 -14.52 -10.01 4.94
CA ASN A 386 -15.72 -9.73 4.16
C ASN A 386 -15.38 -8.96 2.86
N GLN A 387 -16.36 -8.83 1.97
CA GLN A 387 -16.19 -8.18 0.67
C GLN A 387 -16.07 -6.64 0.75
N GLU A 388 -16.59 -6.03 1.82
CA GLU A 388 -16.58 -4.57 2.00
C GLU A 388 -15.23 -4.05 2.53
N THR A 389 -14.66 -4.74 3.52
CA THR A 389 -13.46 -4.30 4.26
C THR A 389 -12.24 -5.21 4.08
N GLY A 390 -12.40 -6.35 3.43
CA GLY A 390 -11.32 -7.32 3.25
C GLY A 390 -10.92 -7.95 4.58
N LEU A 391 -9.64 -8.33 4.71
CA LEU A 391 -9.15 -8.90 5.96
C LEU A 391 -8.88 -7.83 7.03
N THR A 392 -9.64 -7.86 8.11
CA THR A 392 -9.40 -7.11 9.35
C THR A 392 -8.78 -8.01 10.42
N ILE A 393 -7.78 -7.50 11.13
CA ILE A 393 -7.13 -8.17 12.26
C ILE A 393 -7.51 -7.39 13.52
N ILE A 394 -8.19 -8.05 14.46
CA ILE A 394 -8.68 -7.45 15.69
C ILE A 394 -7.99 -8.13 16.87
N LYS A 395 -7.48 -7.36 17.82
CA LYS A 395 -6.93 -7.92 19.06
C LYS A 395 -8.10 -8.32 19.95
N LYS A 396 -8.07 -9.51 20.55
CA LYS A 396 -9.18 -9.99 21.42
C LYS A 396 -9.42 -9.14 22.68
N GLU A 397 -8.47 -8.28 23.05
CA GLU A 397 -8.62 -7.32 24.15
C GLU A 397 -9.40 -6.06 23.74
N ASP A 398 -9.54 -5.81 22.44
CA ASP A 398 -10.20 -4.63 21.86
C ASP A 398 -11.64 -4.96 21.35
N VAL A 399 -12.14 -6.17 21.62
CA VAL A 399 -13.51 -6.66 21.35
C VAL A 399 -14.21 -6.80 22.69
#